data_AF-A0A9D6ZEC4-F1
#
_entry.id   AF-A0A9D6ZEC4-F1
#
_cell.length_a   1.000
_cell.length_b   1.000
_cell.length_c   1.000
_cell.angle_alpha   90.00
_cell.angle_beta   90.00
_cell.angle_gamma   90.00
#
_symmetry.space_group_name_H-M   'P 1'
#
loop_
_entity.id
_entity.type
_entity.pdbx_description
1 polymer ?
#
loop_
_entity_poly.entity_id
_entity_poly.type
_entity_poly.pdbx_seq_one_letter_code
_entity_poly.pdbx_strand_id
1 'polypeptide(L)'
;MIDLSLDGSHIFWSQYQDSMIYRVIMCMEGVEAWTVDGQPSVEEAMMELGKQLDSIDKVDLSKLGHEESVVKLCGHLKSSRVLRLLQAFDVAHPGSASRILIYAEENSQASDDPAGLFLRRNIIFERLRLLSRVFSSERCAFVTKALEGEHG
;
A
#
# COMPACT_ATOMS: atom_id res chain seq x y z
N MET A 1 9.88 -13.33 -10.41
CA MET A 1 10.22 -12.94 -9.04
C MET A 1 9.63 -11.59 -8.73
N ILE A 2 8.52 -11.62 -8.01
CA ILE A 2 8.03 -10.48 -7.27
C ILE A 2 9.05 -10.18 -6.18
N ASP A 3 9.87 -9.15 -6.41
CA ASP A 3 10.81 -8.67 -5.42
C ASP A 3 10.06 -7.87 -4.34
N LEU A 4 9.93 -8.47 -3.16
CA LEU A 4 9.34 -7.87 -1.97
C LEU A 4 10.40 -7.28 -1.03
N SER A 5 11.68 -7.18 -1.43
CA SER A 5 12.65 -6.40 -0.67
C SER A 5 12.21 -4.95 -0.58
N LEU A 6 12.71 -4.23 0.41
CA LEU A 6 12.42 -2.79 0.54
C LEU A 6 12.89 -2.04 -0.72
N ASP A 7 14.12 -2.27 -1.15
CA ASP A 7 14.69 -1.65 -2.36
C ASP A 7 13.91 -2.02 -3.63
N GLY A 8 13.55 -3.30 -3.80
CA GLY A 8 12.74 -3.77 -4.92
C GLY A 8 11.35 -3.11 -4.95
N SER A 9 10.74 -2.93 -3.78
CA SER A 9 9.45 -2.24 -3.65
C SER A 9 9.59 -0.75 -4.00
N HIS A 10 10.65 -0.07 -3.55
CA HIS A 10 10.92 1.31 -3.94
C HIS A 10 11.15 1.48 -5.45
N ILE A 11 11.97 0.61 -6.05
CA ILE A 11 12.23 0.62 -7.49
C ILE A 11 10.92 0.48 -8.26
N PHE A 12 10.06 -0.48 -7.89
CA PHE A 12 8.77 -0.69 -8.52
C PHE A 12 7.90 0.57 -8.47
N TRP A 13 7.73 1.17 -7.28
CA TRP A 13 6.88 2.36 -7.14
C TRP A 13 7.48 3.60 -7.81
N SER A 14 8.80 3.75 -7.81
CA SER A 14 9.49 4.86 -8.49
C SER A 14 9.29 4.85 -10.01
N GLN A 15 9.05 3.67 -10.59
CA GLN A 15 8.81 3.47 -12.03
C GLN A 15 7.31 3.39 -12.38
N TYR A 16 6.44 3.49 -11.38
CA TYR A 16 5.00 3.41 -11.58
C TYR A 16 4.47 4.66 -12.32
N GLN A 17 3.41 4.48 -13.13
CA GLN A 17 2.91 5.54 -14.03
C GLN A 17 2.52 6.82 -13.28
N ASP A 18 1.85 6.68 -12.14
CA ASP A 18 1.53 7.81 -11.26
C ASP A 18 2.67 8.06 -10.27
N SER A 19 3.54 9.01 -10.60
CA SER A 19 4.68 9.40 -9.77
C SER A 19 4.29 9.93 -8.38
N MET A 20 3.04 10.38 -8.18
CA MET A 20 2.58 10.81 -6.86
C MET A 20 2.50 9.65 -5.87
N ILE A 21 2.25 8.43 -6.33
CA ILE A 21 2.21 7.25 -5.47
C ILE A 21 3.54 7.08 -4.74
N TYR A 22 4.65 7.10 -5.46
CA TYR A 22 5.97 6.96 -4.85
C TYR A 22 6.29 8.10 -3.88
N ARG A 23 5.93 9.34 -4.23
CA ARG A 23 6.15 10.49 -3.34
C ARG A 23 5.39 10.35 -2.02
N VAL A 24 4.13 9.93 -2.07
CA VAL A 24 3.31 9.68 -0.87
C VAL A 24 3.90 8.55 -0.03
N ILE A 25 4.33 7.45 -0.65
CA ILE A 25 5.00 6.34 0.02
C ILE A 25 6.22 6.85 0.78
N MET A 26 7.11 7.61 0.13
CA MET A 26 8.31 8.15 0.77
C MET A 26 7.97 9.07 1.96
N CYS A 27 6.91 9.89 1.85
CA CYS A 27 6.45 10.71 2.95
C CYS A 27 5.96 9.89 4.14
N MET A 28 5.19 8.82 3.89
CA MET A 28 4.73 7.92 4.95
C MET A 28 5.90 7.20 5.60
N GLU A 29 6.79 6.61 4.80
CA GLU A 29 7.90 5.82 5.31
C GLU A 29 8.94 6.62 6.11
N GLY A 30 9.06 7.92 5.81
CA GLY A 30 9.90 8.86 6.57
C GLY A 30 9.54 8.98 8.04
N VAL A 31 8.34 8.54 8.45
CA VAL A 31 7.88 8.50 9.85
C VAL A 31 7.54 7.09 10.34
N GLU A 32 7.88 6.05 9.58
CA GLU A 32 7.62 4.65 9.92
C GLU A 32 8.82 3.96 10.58
N ALA A 33 9.49 4.61 11.55
CA ALA A 33 10.65 4.02 12.23
C ALA A 33 10.32 2.79 13.11
N TRP A 34 9.03 2.51 13.29
CA TRP A 34 8.49 1.45 14.14
C TRP A 34 8.27 0.12 13.41
N THR A 35 8.45 0.08 12.08
CA THR A 35 8.26 -1.15 11.30
C THR A 35 9.36 -2.16 11.59
N VAL A 36 9.09 -3.44 11.30
CA VAL A 36 10.03 -4.54 11.61
C VAL A 36 11.04 -4.82 10.49
N ASP A 37 11.00 -4.04 9.41
CA ASP A 37 11.93 -4.13 8.28
C ASP A 37 13.40 -3.99 8.70
N GLY A 38 14.28 -4.71 8.01
CA GLY A 38 15.72 -4.76 8.29
C GLY A 38 16.14 -5.82 9.31
N GLN A 39 15.20 -6.45 10.02
CA GLN A 39 15.51 -7.62 10.85
C GLN A 39 15.86 -8.81 9.95
N PRO A 40 16.99 -9.51 10.15
CA PRO A 40 17.44 -10.58 9.24
C PRO A 40 16.41 -11.69 9.02
N SER A 41 15.71 -12.12 10.07
CA SER A 41 14.66 -13.14 10.00
C SER A 41 13.44 -12.67 9.20
N VAL A 42 13.09 -11.38 9.28
CA VAL A 42 12.00 -10.79 8.51
C VAL A 42 12.40 -10.70 7.04
N GLU A 43 13.62 -10.25 6.73
CA GLU A 43 14.07 -10.14 5.34
C GLU A 43 14.19 -11.50 4.64
N GLU A 44 14.66 -12.53 5.35
CA GLU A 44 14.69 -13.90 4.84
C GLU A 44 13.27 -14.42 4.56
N ALA A 45 12.34 -14.22 5.51
CA ALA A 45 10.95 -14.63 5.35
C ALA A 45 10.25 -13.88 4.21
N MET A 46 10.53 -12.59 4.03
CA MET A 46 9.98 -11.78 2.94
C MET A 46 10.53 -12.17 1.57
N MET A 47 11.82 -12.53 1.51
CA MET A 47 12.41 -13.07 0.28
C MET A 47 11.77 -14.40 -0.09
N GLU A 48 11.57 -15.30 0.88
CA GLU A 48 10.91 -16.58 0.64
C GLU A 48 9.44 -16.39 0.24
N LEU A 49 8.71 -15.49 0.91
CA LEU A 49 7.36 -15.12 0.52
C LEU A 49 7.31 -14.64 -0.94
N GLY A 50 8.20 -13.74 -1.35
CA GLY A 50 8.27 -13.26 -2.74
C GLY A 50 8.46 -14.38 -3.77
N LYS A 51 9.25 -15.41 -3.45
CA LYS A 51 9.41 -16.61 -4.31
C LYS A 51 8.13 -17.45 -4.36
N GLN A 52 7.46 -17.64 -3.22
CA GLN A 52 6.20 -18.39 -3.18
C GLN A 52 5.10 -17.67 -3.96
N LEU A 53 5.08 -16.33 -3.94
CA LEU A 53 4.14 -15.52 -4.71
C LEU A 53 4.33 -15.63 -6.23
N ASP A 54 5.51 -16.00 -6.74
CA ASP A 54 5.69 -16.23 -8.19
C ASP A 54 4.86 -17.42 -8.72
N SER A 55 4.47 -18.35 -7.85
CA SER A 55 3.69 -19.54 -8.22
C SER A 55 2.22 -19.45 -7.80
N ILE A 56 1.78 -18.27 -7.35
CA ILE A 56 0.48 -18.09 -6.70
C ILE A 56 -0.71 -18.21 -7.65
N ASP A 57 -0.51 -18.06 -8.95
CA ASP A 57 -1.56 -18.25 -9.97
C ASP A 57 -2.17 -19.67 -9.91
N LYS A 58 -1.44 -20.62 -9.33
CA LYS A 58 -1.87 -22.02 -9.15
C LYS A 58 -2.63 -22.26 -7.84
N VAL A 59 -2.69 -21.26 -6.96
CA VAL A 59 -3.24 -21.37 -5.61
C VAL A 59 -4.46 -20.46 -5.51
N ASP A 60 -5.59 -21.01 -5.08
CA ASP A 60 -6.80 -20.23 -4.85
C ASP A 60 -6.69 -19.43 -3.54
N LEU A 61 -6.30 -18.16 -3.65
CA LEU A 61 -6.24 -17.23 -2.51
C LEU A 61 -7.59 -17.06 -1.79
N SER A 62 -8.72 -17.40 -2.43
CA SER A 62 -10.03 -17.41 -1.78
C SER A 62 -10.25 -18.54 -0.80
N LYS A 63 -9.45 -19.59 -0.90
CA LYS A 63 -9.53 -20.76 -0.02
C LYS A 63 -8.45 -20.83 1.04
N LEU A 64 -7.46 -19.93 0.98
CA LEU A 64 -6.34 -19.93 1.93
C LEU A 64 -6.76 -19.50 3.35
N GLY A 65 -7.73 -18.58 3.48
CA GLY A 65 -8.22 -18.13 4.80
C GLY A 65 -7.14 -17.48 5.68
N HIS A 66 -6.15 -16.83 5.07
CA HIS A 66 -5.00 -16.23 5.76
C HIS A 66 -5.05 -14.70 5.81
N GLU A 67 -6.21 -14.09 5.59
CA GLU A 67 -6.41 -12.64 5.63
C GLU A 67 -5.90 -12.03 6.95
N GLU A 68 -6.12 -12.69 8.09
CA GLU A 68 -5.60 -12.26 9.39
C GLU A 68 -4.07 -12.11 9.40
N SER A 69 -3.37 -13.11 8.85
CA SER A 69 -1.91 -13.14 8.80
C SER A 69 -1.37 -12.06 7.88
N VAL A 70 -2.04 -11.84 6.74
CA VAL A 70 -1.70 -10.77 5.80
C VAL A 70 -1.92 -9.40 6.43
N VAL A 71 -3.06 -9.17 7.06
CA VAL A 71 -3.38 -7.91 7.77
C VAL A 71 -2.32 -7.62 8.84
N LYS A 72 -1.98 -8.62 9.66
CA LYS A 72 -0.96 -8.47 10.71
C LYS A 72 0.42 -8.17 10.13
N LEU A 73 0.82 -8.86 9.06
CA LEU A 73 2.08 -8.61 8.37
C LEU A 73 2.10 -7.19 7.80
N CYS A 74 1.09 -6.83 7.02
CA CYS A 74 0.97 -5.51 6.41
C CYS A 74 0.93 -4.38 7.45
N GLY A 75 0.37 -4.64 8.63
CA GLY A 75 0.38 -3.70 9.74
C GLY A 75 1.79 -3.27 10.18
N HIS A 76 2.82 -4.10 9.99
CA HIS A 76 4.16 -3.90 10.58
C HIS A 76 5.30 -3.75 9.59
N LEU A 77 5.02 -3.76 8.27
CA LEU A 77 6.02 -3.52 7.23
C LEU A 77 5.96 -2.07 6.71
N LYS A 78 7.03 -1.61 6.06
CA LYS A 78 7.08 -0.36 5.29
C LYS A 78 5.97 -0.29 4.23
N SER A 79 5.39 0.91 4.08
CA SER A 79 4.25 1.14 3.18
C SER A 79 4.47 0.67 1.73
N SER A 80 5.67 0.83 1.18
CA SER A 80 6.06 0.36 -0.16
C SER A 80 5.86 -1.15 -0.31
N ARG A 81 6.35 -1.94 0.65
CA ARG A 81 6.24 -3.41 0.67
C ARG A 81 4.81 -3.85 0.84
N VAL A 82 4.05 -3.19 1.72
CA VAL A 82 2.63 -3.47 1.93
C VAL A 82 1.86 -3.32 0.62
N LEU A 83 1.99 -2.18 -0.04
CA LEU A 83 1.32 -1.93 -1.31
C LEU A 83 1.80 -2.88 -2.39
N ARG A 84 3.10 -3.21 -2.42
CA ARG A 84 3.68 -4.16 -3.39
C ARG A 84 3.12 -5.56 -3.22
N LEU A 85 2.92 -5.99 -1.98
CA LEU A 85 2.32 -7.29 -1.62
C LEU A 85 0.84 -7.34 -2.00
N LEU A 86 0.06 -6.31 -1.66
CA LEU A 86 -1.34 -6.23 -2.05
C LEU A 86 -1.50 -6.22 -3.58
N GLN A 87 -0.65 -5.47 -4.29
CA GLN A 87 -0.61 -5.45 -5.74
C GLN A 87 -0.26 -6.82 -6.33
N ALA A 88 0.66 -7.56 -5.72
CA ALA A 88 1.02 -8.90 -6.16
C ALA A 88 -0.17 -9.86 -6.03
N PHE A 89 -0.91 -9.80 -4.93
CA PHE A 89 -2.13 -10.59 -4.76
C PHE A 89 -3.19 -10.24 -5.79
N ASP A 90 -3.39 -8.94 -6.07
CA ASP A 90 -4.43 -8.49 -6.99
C ASP A 90 -4.09 -8.77 -8.46
N VAL A 91 -2.80 -8.79 -8.83
CA VAL A 91 -2.35 -9.22 -10.17
C VAL A 91 -2.60 -10.70 -10.39
N ALA A 92 -2.32 -11.53 -9.38
CA ALA A 92 -2.54 -12.96 -9.51
C ALA A 92 -4.03 -13.33 -9.49
N HIS A 93 -4.79 -12.71 -8.58
CA HIS A 93 -6.20 -12.98 -8.36
C HIS A 93 -6.95 -11.66 -8.14
N PRO A 94 -7.52 -11.06 -9.20
CA PRO A 94 -8.21 -9.78 -9.12
C PRO A 94 -9.27 -9.73 -8.01
N GLY A 95 -9.22 -8.70 -7.18
CA GLY A 95 -10.11 -8.52 -6.03
C GLY A 95 -9.55 -9.03 -4.70
N SER A 96 -8.38 -9.67 -4.70
CA SER A 96 -7.75 -10.18 -3.47
C SER A 96 -7.36 -9.06 -2.51
N ALA A 97 -6.84 -7.94 -3.00
CA ALA A 97 -6.51 -6.79 -2.16
C ALA A 97 -7.78 -6.21 -1.50
N SER A 98 -8.87 -6.12 -2.27
CA SER A 98 -10.17 -5.67 -1.76
C SER A 98 -10.72 -6.60 -0.68
N ARG A 99 -10.57 -7.92 -0.84
CA ARG A 99 -11.01 -8.89 0.18
C ARG A 99 -10.24 -8.76 1.49
N ILE A 100 -8.94 -8.49 1.43
CA ILE A 100 -8.13 -8.24 2.64
C ILE A 100 -8.61 -6.98 3.36
N LEU A 101 -8.97 -5.92 2.62
CA LEU A 101 -9.55 -4.71 3.19
C LEU A 101 -10.91 -4.99 3.85
N ILE A 102 -11.81 -5.69 3.16
CA ILE A 102 -13.13 -6.07 3.70
C ILE A 102 -12.98 -6.91 4.96
N TYR A 103 -12.08 -7.92 4.95
CA TYR A 103 -11.79 -8.71 6.13
C TYR A 103 -11.36 -7.84 7.31
N ALA A 104 -10.46 -6.88 7.09
CA ALA A 104 -10.00 -5.98 8.15
C ALA A 104 -11.14 -5.09 8.67
N GLU A 105 -12.03 -4.61 7.81
CA GLU A 105 -13.21 -3.81 8.20
C GLU A 105 -14.18 -4.61 9.06
N GLU A 106 -14.44 -5.88 8.71
CA GLU A 106 -15.36 -6.75 9.44
C GLU A 106 -14.81 -7.21 10.80
N ASN A 107 -13.47 -7.30 10.94
CA ASN A 107 -12.82 -7.86 12.12
C ASN A 107 -12.20 -6.83 13.06
N SER A 108 -12.06 -5.57 12.64
CA SER A 108 -11.59 -4.51 13.53
C SER A 108 -12.67 -4.11 14.53
N GLN A 109 -12.32 -4.14 15.82
CA GLN A 109 -13.15 -3.70 16.94
C GLN A 109 -12.68 -2.35 17.50
N ALA A 110 -11.42 -1.97 17.24
CA ALA A 110 -10.82 -0.73 17.69
C ALA A 110 -9.77 -0.22 16.70
N SER A 111 -9.50 1.10 16.73
CA SER A 111 -8.54 1.73 15.81
C SER A 111 -7.08 1.32 16.02
N ASP A 112 -6.76 0.70 17.14
CA ASP A 112 -5.42 0.30 17.57
C ASP A 112 -5.22 -1.23 17.58
N ASP A 113 -6.26 -2.01 17.25
CA ASP A 113 -6.08 -3.43 16.97
C ASP A 113 -5.34 -3.65 15.63
N PRO A 114 -4.82 -4.86 15.35
CA PRO A 114 -4.03 -5.10 14.14
C PRO A 114 -4.75 -4.76 12.82
N ALA A 115 -6.06 -5.03 12.75
CA ALA A 115 -6.87 -4.72 11.57
C ALA A 115 -7.12 -3.22 11.44
N GLY A 116 -7.39 -2.53 12.55
CA GLY A 116 -7.55 -1.08 12.64
C GLY A 116 -6.28 -0.34 12.24
N LEU A 117 -5.10 -0.81 12.66
CA LEU A 117 -3.82 -0.26 12.23
C LEU A 117 -3.63 -0.38 10.71
N PHE A 118 -3.89 -1.56 10.14
CA PHE A 118 -3.80 -1.79 8.70
C PHE A 118 -4.75 -0.88 7.91
N LEU A 119 -6.02 -0.80 8.32
CA LEU A 119 -7.01 0.08 7.69
C LEU A 119 -6.61 1.55 7.77
N ARG A 120 -6.20 2.01 8.95
CA ARG A 120 -5.78 3.40 9.17
C ARG A 120 -4.63 3.78 8.25
N ARG A 121 -3.64 2.90 8.06
CA ARG A 121 -2.52 3.14 7.15
C ARG A 121 -2.97 3.23 5.70
N ASN A 122 -3.85 2.34 5.24
CA ASN A 122 -4.42 2.41 3.88
C ASN A 122 -5.24 3.70 3.67
N ILE A 123 -6.09 4.07 4.64
CA ILE A 123 -6.87 5.31 4.58
C ILE A 123 -5.96 6.54 4.52
N ILE A 124 -4.88 6.58 5.30
CA ILE A 124 -3.91 7.68 5.28
C ILE A 124 -3.21 7.75 3.91
N PHE A 125 -2.77 6.62 3.37
CA PHE A 125 -2.19 6.56 2.02
C PHE A 125 -3.14 7.18 0.99
N GLU A 126 -4.40 6.73 0.96
CA GLU A 126 -5.39 7.24 0.01
C GLU A 126 -5.71 8.72 0.24
N ARG A 127 -5.84 9.17 1.49
CA ARG A 127 -6.07 10.58 1.80
C ARG A 127 -4.92 11.46 1.33
N LEU A 128 -3.68 11.08 1.61
CA LEU A 128 -2.50 11.82 1.15
C LEU A 128 -2.46 11.89 -0.37
N ARG A 129 -2.64 10.74 -1.05
CA ARG A 129 -2.64 10.65 -2.51
C ARG A 129 -3.74 11.52 -3.15
N LEU A 130 -4.97 11.39 -2.67
CA LEU A 130 -6.12 12.11 -3.22
C LEU A 130 -6.04 13.60 -2.93
N LEU A 131 -5.73 14.01 -1.69
CA LEU A 131 -5.64 15.43 -1.34
C LEU A 131 -4.52 16.13 -2.09
N SER A 132 -3.34 15.49 -2.23
CA SER A 132 -2.23 16.06 -3.01
C SER A 132 -2.58 16.27 -4.49
N ARG A 133 -3.48 15.45 -5.06
CA ARG A 133 -3.94 15.59 -6.44
C ARG A 133 -5.10 16.58 -6.58
N VAL A 134 -6.10 16.50 -5.70
CA VAL A 134 -7.31 17.34 -5.74
C VAL A 134 -6.97 18.80 -5.48
N PHE A 135 -6.11 19.06 -4.50
CA PHE A 135 -5.67 20.39 -4.09
C PHE A 135 -4.25 20.73 -4.59
N SER A 136 -3.85 20.17 -5.73
CA SER A 136 -2.56 20.52 -6.33
C SER A 136 -2.55 22.00 -6.76
N SER A 137 -1.37 22.63 -6.76
CA SER A 137 -1.24 24.03 -7.15
C SER A 137 -1.79 24.30 -8.55
N GLU A 138 -1.64 23.36 -9.47
CA GLU A 138 -2.21 23.43 -10.82
C GLU A 138 -3.74 23.48 -10.80
N ARG A 139 -4.39 22.61 -10.01
CA ARG A 139 -5.85 22.56 -9.87
C ARG A 139 -6.40 23.82 -9.21
N CYS A 140 -5.74 24.29 -8.15
CA CYS A 140 -6.09 25.54 -7.49
C CYS A 140 -5.95 26.73 -8.45
N ALA A 141 -4.82 26.85 -9.16
CA ALA A 141 -4.60 27.92 -10.14
C ALA A 141 -5.61 27.88 -11.29
N PHE A 142 -5.98 26.69 -11.76
CA PHE A 142 -7.02 26.52 -12.79
C PHE A 142 -8.37 27.05 -12.31
N VAL A 143 -8.79 26.70 -11.10
CA VAL A 143 -10.04 27.20 -10.51
C VAL A 143 -9.98 28.71 -10.29
N THR A 144 -8.87 29.23 -9.77
CA THR A 144 -8.67 30.68 -9.59
C THR A 144 -8.82 31.44 -10.91
N LYS A 145 -8.14 31.01 -11.98
CA LYS A 145 -8.27 31.63 -13.31
C LYS A 145 -9.70 31.59 -13.84
N ALA A 146 -10.40 30.47 -13.64
CA ALA A 146 -11.79 30.34 -14.07
C ALA A 146 -12.74 31.29 -13.31
N LEU A 147 -12.45 31.58 -12.04
CA LEU A 147 -13.24 32.48 -11.19
C LEU A 147 -12.90 33.97 -11.39
N GLU A 148 -11.66 34.30 -11.75
CA GLU A 148 -11.21 35.69 -11.97
C GLU A 148 -11.62 36.24 -13.35
N GLY A 149 -11.91 35.38 -14.35
CA GLY A 149 -12.31 35.78 -15.70
C GLY A 149 -11.17 36.34 -16.56
N GLU A 150 -11.43 36.62 -17.86
CA GLU A 150 -10.42 37.14 -18.82
C GLU A 150 -10.00 38.61 -18.57
N HIS A 151 -10.25 39.18 -17.39
CA HIS A 151 -10.03 40.61 -17.09
C HIS A 151 -9.02 40.88 -15.96
N GLY A 152 -8.25 39.85 -15.57
CA GLY A 152 -7.07 39.98 -14.69
C GLY A 152 -5.78 40.23 -15.46
#